data_AF-A0A522D7J1-F1
#
_entry.id   AF-A0A522D7J1-F1
#
_cell.length_a   1.000
_cell.length_b   1.000
_cell.length_c   1.000
_cell.angle_alpha   90.00
_cell.angle_beta   90.00
_cell.angle_gamma   90.00
#
_symmetry.space_group_name_H-M   'P 1'
#
loop_
_entity.id
_entity.type
_entity.pdbx_description
1 polymer ?
#
loop_
_entity_poly.entity_id
_entity_poly.type
_entity_poly.pdbx_seq_one_letter_code
_entity_poly.pdbx_strand_id
1 'polypeptide(L)'
;MLITSLQEPMEDTPHPRPVSPPDFPELHDIDAFNKRLKAAFDRVSKIRPYKMESLGQVGGRDIFLLSPEAPIEGKPNVLTAGGFHGEEAGGPWGIIEFLETADEETLKSVNHSFLPLVNPTGFERGVRFNIHGENPNRGFVAEYIDGAEEEDAEWTNRGPSAEGKILLKHGAKLVSLARDGFVSQHEDDGLNEGFIFINEQGPMPSPTATALLNTIKKHFPLIPDGGKNELEGSPIKDGMWVNGMDSSFETWMLNQGVPRTITTETPALEPARSRVDCNREMVKAFADVTAEIYAKPPETGPKKGPALIKKKDRGPQP
;
A
#
# COMPACT_ATOMS: atom_id res chain seq x y z
N MET A 1 16.81 8.21 45.67
CA MET A 1 15.36 8.00 45.57
C MET A 1 15.03 7.94 44.08
N LEU A 2 14.79 6.72 43.56
CA LEU A 2 14.26 6.53 42.22
C LEU A 2 12.77 6.86 42.26
N ILE A 3 12.33 7.80 41.42
CA ILE A 3 10.91 8.01 41.13
C ILE A 3 10.65 7.25 39.84
N THR A 4 10.12 6.04 39.97
CA THR A 4 9.47 5.32 38.87
C THR A 4 8.15 6.02 38.57
N SER A 5 8.07 6.82 37.50
CA SER A 5 6.78 7.23 36.95
C SER A 5 6.24 6.08 36.13
N LEU A 6 5.29 5.34 36.70
CA LEU A 6 4.41 4.48 35.92
C LEU A 6 3.57 5.42 35.05
N GLN A 7 3.84 5.44 33.74
CA GLN A 7 2.96 6.09 32.77
C GLN A 7 1.64 5.29 32.76
N GLU A 8 0.55 5.99 33.04
CA GLU A 8 -0.80 5.44 32.82
C GLU A 8 -0.99 5.18 31.32
N PRO A 9 -1.71 4.10 30.94
CA PRO A 9 -2.06 3.88 29.54
C PRO A 9 -2.90 5.06 29.06
N MET A 10 -2.59 5.59 27.87
CA MET A 10 -3.45 6.57 27.21
C MET A 10 -4.87 5.99 27.14
N GLU A 11 -5.83 6.71 27.70
CA GLU A 11 -7.24 6.37 27.57
C GLU A 11 -7.62 6.44 26.09
N ASP A 12 -7.83 5.25 25.51
CA ASP A 12 -8.54 5.04 24.25
C ASP A 12 -9.95 5.61 24.42
N THR A 13 -10.16 6.87 24.04
CA THR A 13 -11.51 7.40 23.91
C THR A 13 -12.14 6.63 22.76
N PRO A 14 -13.13 5.75 23.01
CA PRO A 14 -13.75 5.01 21.94
C PRO A 14 -14.52 6.04 21.12
N HIS A 15 -14.01 6.38 19.94
CA HIS A 15 -14.84 7.03 18.95
C HIS A 15 -16.02 6.08 18.70
N PRO A 16 -17.27 6.56 18.91
CA PRO A 16 -18.43 5.72 18.68
C PRO A 16 -18.41 5.28 17.22
N ARG A 17 -18.32 3.97 17.00
CA ARG A 17 -18.35 3.34 15.68
C ARG A 17 -19.44 4.00 14.82
N PRO A 18 -19.11 4.54 13.63
CA PRO A 18 -20.10 4.57 12.57
C PRO A 18 -20.49 3.11 12.36
N VAL A 19 -21.73 2.75 12.72
CA VAL A 19 -22.26 1.43 12.39
C VAL A 19 -22.37 1.43 10.88
N SER A 20 -21.37 0.86 10.18
CA SER A 20 -21.52 0.58 8.76
C SER A 20 -22.84 -0.17 8.58
N PRO A 21 -23.62 0.11 7.52
CA PRO A 21 -24.80 -0.69 7.21
C PRO A 21 -24.40 -2.18 7.21
N PRO A 22 -25.31 -3.11 7.54
CA PRO A 22 -25.01 -4.55 7.59
C PRO A 22 -24.86 -5.15 6.18
N ASP A 23 -24.17 -4.46 5.27
CA ASP A 23 -23.95 -4.88 3.88
C ASP A 23 -22.81 -5.89 3.74
N PHE A 24 -21.98 -6.05 4.78
CA PHE A 24 -20.91 -7.07 4.82
C PHE A 24 -20.71 -7.66 6.23
N PRO A 25 -21.52 -8.65 6.65
CA PRO A 25 -21.52 -9.19 8.01
C PRO A 25 -20.18 -9.79 8.46
N GLU A 26 -19.39 -10.33 7.53
CA GLU A 26 -18.09 -10.95 7.81
C GLU A 26 -16.92 -9.95 7.85
N LEU A 27 -17.16 -8.64 7.79
CA LEU A 27 -16.11 -7.62 7.59
C LEU A 27 -14.88 -7.78 8.50
N HIS A 28 -15.09 -8.14 9.78
CA HIS A 28 -14.02 -8.38 10.75
C HIS A 28 -13.97 -9.84 11.26
N ASP A 29 -14.65 -10.76 10.58
CA ASP A 29 -14.58 -12.19 10.89
C ASP A 29 -13.29 -12.79 10.32
N ILE A 30 -12.26 -12.88 11.17
CA ILE A 30 -10.95 -13.40 10.78
C ILE A 30 -10.96 -14.87 10.39
N ASP A 31 -11.89 -15.67 10.92
CA ASP A 31 -11.98 -17.09 10.59
C ASP A 31 -12.64 -17.27 9.22
N ALA A 32 -13.66 -16.46 8.90
CA ALA A 32 -14.22 -16.37 7.56
C ALA A 32 -13.17 -15.87 6.54
N PHE A 33 -12.39 -14.84 6.92
CA PHE A 33 -11.29 -14.32 6.11
C PHE A 33 -10.27 -15.41 5.78
N ASN A 34 -9.73 -16.11 6.80
CA ASN A 34 -8.74 -17.16 6.60
C ASN A 34 -9.27 -18.34 5.77
N LYS A 35 -10.55 -18.70 5.96
CA LYS A 35 -11.21 -19.73 5.16
C LYS A 35 -11.27 -19.33 3.68
N ARG A 36 -11.67 -18.09 3.38
CA ARG A 36 -11.73 -17.58 2.01
C ARG A 36 -10.34 -17.38 1.40
N LEU A 37 -9.37 -16.88 2.16
CA LEU A 37 -7.98 -16.78 1.73
C LEU A 37 -7.43 -18.14 1.30
N LYS A 38 -7.65 -19.19 2.09
CA LYS A 38 -7.25 -20.55 1.74
C LYS A 38 -7.94 -21.03 0.45
N ALA A 39 -9.24 -20.81 0.32
CA ALA A 39 -9.98 -21.21 -0.88
C ALA A 39 -9.52 -20.46 -2.14
N ALA A 40 -9.26 -19.15 -2.01
CA ALA A 40 -8.72 -18.31 -3.06
C ALA A 40 -7.31 -18.76 -3.47
N PHE A 41 -6.45 -19.05 -2.50
CA PHE A 41 -5.13 -19.66 -2.72
C PHE A 41 -5.23 -20.99 -3.48
N ASP A 42 -6.08 -21.92 -3.03
CA ASP A 42 -6.29 -23.21 -3.67
C ASP A 42 -6.83 -23.06 -5.12
N ARG A 43 -7.62 -22.02 -5.39
CA ARG A 43 -8.12 -21.68 -6.73
C ARG A 43 -6.99 -21.15 -7.61
N VAL A 44 -6.32 -20.07 -7.22
CA VAL A 44 -5.29 -19.43 -8.07
C VAL A 44 -4.13 -20.38 -8.33
N SER A 45 -3.79 -21.23 -7.36
CA SER A 45 -2.73 -22.25 -7.48
C SER A 45 -3.00 -23.29 -8.58
N LYS A 46 -4.27 -23.50 -8.97
CA LYS A 46 -4.64 -24.37 -10.11
C LYS A 46 -4.44 -23.69 -11.47
N ILE A 47 -4.46 -22.37 -11.50
CA ILE A 47 -4.29 -21.55 -12.72
C ILE A 47 -2.81 -21.26 -12.94
N ARG A 48 -2.11 -20.91 -11.85
CA ARG A 48 -0.68 -20.60 -11.80
C ARG A 48 -0.13 -21.07 -10.45
N PRO A 49 1.02 -21.77 -10.38
CA PRO A 49 1.59 -22.17 -9.09
C PRO A 49 1.88 -20.96 -8.19
N TYR A 50 1.19 -20.91 -7.05
CA TYR A 50 1.41 -19.96 -5.96
C TYR A 50 1.87 -20.72 -4.71
N LYS A 51 2.65 -20.04 -3.88
CA LYS A 51 2.93 -20.45 -2.51
C LYS A 51 2.25 -19.47 -1.54
N MET A 52 1.79 -20.01 -0.42
CA MET A 52 1.35 -19.25 0.74
C MET A 52 2.24 -19.63 1.93
N GLU A 53 2.89 -18.63 2.52
CA GLU A 53 3.80 -18.83 3.65
C GLU A 53 3.46 -17.88 4.79
N SER A 54 3.60 -18.34 6.03
CA SER A 54 3.57 -17.45 7.19
C SER A 54 4.94 -16.78 7.34
N LEU A 55 4.97 -15.46 7.38
CA LEU A 55 6.17 -14.67 7.67
C LEU A 55 6.47 -14.63 9.17
N GLY A 56 5.44 -14.82 9.99
CA GLY A 56 5.49 -14.76 11.44
C GLY A 56 4.09 -14.63 12.02
N GLN A 57 4.00 -14.57 13.35
CA GLN A 57 2.73 -14.48 14.07
C GLN A 57 2.73 -13.33 15.06
N VAL A 58 1.58 -12.67 15.19
CA VAL A 58 1.26 -11.73 16.27
C VAL A 58 -0.05 -12.18 16.90
N GLY A 59 -0.11 -12.27 18.23
CA GLY A 59 -1.29 -12.78 18.94
C GLY A 59 -1.73 -14.19 18.54
N GLY A 60 -0.81 -15.03 18.04
CA GLY A 60 -1.13 -16.37 17.54
C GLY A 60 -1.80 -16.40 16.16
N ARG A 61 -1.89 -15.27 15.46
CA ARG A 61 -2.41 -15.16 14.10
C ARG A 61 -1.26 -14.96 13.10
N ASP A 62 -1.28 -15.70 12.00
CA ASP A 62 -0.27 -15.65 10.95
C ASP A 62 -0.38 -14.37 10.09
N ILE A 63 0.78 -13.82 9.72
CA ILE A 63 0.92 -12.84 8.64
C ILE A 63 1.33 -13.60 7.38
N PHE A 64 0.39 -13.80 6.47
CA PHE A 64 0.62 -14.56 5.26
C PHE A 64 1.21 -13.73 4.12
N LEU A 65 2.13 -14.33 3.37
CA LEU A 65 2.59 -13.88 2.07
C LEU A 65 2.16 -14.89 1.01
N LEU A 66 1.41 -14.43 0.01
CA LEU A 66 1.13 -15.20 -1.19
C LEU A 66 2.03 -14.69 -2.32
N SER A 67 2.72 -15.59 -3.02
CA SER A 67 3.55 -15.20 -4.16
C SER A 67 3.61 -16.32 -5.20
N PRO A 68 3.86 -16.03 -6.48
CA PRO A 68 4.13 -17.06 -7.46
C PRO A 68 5.31 -17.93 -7.03
N GLU A 69 5.22 -19.25 -7.23
CA GLU A 69 6.34 -20.15 -6.90
C GLU A 69 7.59 -19.83 -7.76
N ALA A 70 7.35 -19.45 -9.02
CA ALA A 70 8.36 -18.97 -9.94
C ALA A 70 7.88 -17.70 -10.68
N PRO A 71 8.76 -16.71 -10.88
CA PRO A 71 8.45 -15.57 -11.73
C PRO A 71 8.35 -16.01 -13.20
N ILE A 72 7.41 -15.43 -13.93
CA ILE A 72 7.41 -15.49 -15.39
C ILE A 72 8.48 -14.51 -15.86
N GLU A 73 9.44 -15.03 -16.63
CA GLU A 73 10.53 -14.23 -17.18
C GLU A 73 10.00 -13.10 -18.06
N GLY A 74 10.59 -11.91 -17.95
CA GLY A 74 10.17 -10.72 -18.68
C GLY A 74 8.88 -10.06 -18.17
N LYS A 75 8.20 -10.62 -17.15
CA LYS A 75 7.06 -9.97 -16.50
C LYS A 75 7.49 -9.17 -15.27
N PRO A 76 6.80 -8.05 -14.95
CA PRO A 76 7.14 -7.25 -13.79
C PRO A 76 6.71 -7.93 -12.48
N ASN A 77 7.46 -7.72 -11.41
CA ASN A 77 7.18 -8.17 -10.05
C ASN A 77 6.52 -7.03 -9.28
N VAL A 78 5.29 -7.27 -8.82
CA VAL A 78 4.52 -6.29 -8.07
C VAL A 78 3.98 -6.91 -6.79
N LEU A 79 3.87 -6.09 -5.75
CA LEU A 79 3.34 -6.48 -4.44
C LEU A 79 2.13 -5.61 -4.10
N THR A 80 1.05 -6.24 -3.64
CA THR A 80 -0.07 -5.53 -3.01
C THR A 80 -0.20 -5.94 -1.55
N ALA A 81 -0.36 -4.98 -0.66
CA ALA A 81 -0.62 -5.21 0.76
C ALA A 81 -1.95 -4.60 1.20
N GLY A 82 -2.55 -5.13 2.26
CA GLY A 82 -3.73 -4.56 2.90
C GLY A 82 -3.76 -4.86 4.39
N GLY A 83 -4.57 -4.08 5.11
CA GLY A 83 -4.86 -4.32 6.53
C GLY A 83 -3.64 -4.13 7.43
N PHE A 84 -2.86 -3.07 7.21
CA PHE A 84 -1.93 -2.59 8.24
C PHE A 84 -2.69 -2.06 9.47
N HIS A 85 -3.82 -1.42 9.23
CA HIS A 85 -4.77 -1.01 10.26
C HIS A 85 -6.01 -1.91 10.19
N GLY A 86 -6.57 -2.27 11.34
CA GLY A 86 -7.57 -3.34 11.43
C GLY A 86 -9.02 -2.94 11.14
N GLU A 87 -9.36 -1.68 11.34
CA GLU A 87 -10.59 -1.01 10.89
C GLU A 87 -10.67 -0.89 9.36
N GLU A 88 -9.52 -0.84 8.68
CA GLU A 88 -9.38 -0.68 7.23
C GLU A 88 -9.53 -2.01 6.47
N ALA A 89 -10.66 -2.70 6.70
CA ALA A 89 -10.92 -4.06 6.21
C ALA A 89 -11.22 -4.18 4.70
N GLY A 90 -11.48 -3.08 3.99
CA GLY A 90 -11.79 -3.05 2.56
C GLY A 90 -10.66 -3.59 1.68
N GLY A 91 -9.41 -3.23 2.01
CA GLY A 91 -8.20 -3.73 1.33
C GLY A 91 -8.04 -5.25 1.43
N PRO A 92 -7.96 -5.83 2.65
CA PRO A 92 -7.86 -7.27 2.84
C PRO A 92 -8.91 -8.08 2.06
N TRP A 93 -10.18 -7.68 2.15
CA TRP A 93 -11.25 -8.36 1.42
C TRP A 93 -11.18 -8.14 -0.09
N GLY A 94 -10.76 -6.96 -0.55
CA GLY A 94 -10.54 -6.67 -1.96
C GLY A 94 -9.47 -7.56 -2.58
N ILE A 95 -8.38 -7.83 -1.84
CA ILE A 95 -7.32 -8.76 -2.26
C ILE A 95 -7.87 -10.19 -2.39
N ILE A 96 -8.61 -10.68 -1.39
CA ILE A 96 -9.21 -12.02 -1.46
C ILE A 96 -10.14 -12.14 -2.66
N GLU A 97 -11.04 -11.17 -2.87
CA GLU A 97 -11.99 -11.23 -3.99
C GLU A 97 -11.32 -11.09 -5.34
N PHE A 98 -10.22 -10.36 -5.43
CA PHE A 98 -9.39 -10.36 -6.63
C PHE A 98 -8.88 -11.78 -6.91
N LEU A 99 -8.31 -12.46 -5.92
CA LEU A 99 -7.81 -13.83 -6.08
C LEU A 99 -8.94 -14.83 -6.42
N GLU A 100 -10.13 -14.64 -5.88
CA GLU A 100 -11.30 -15.46 -6.18
C GLU A 100 -11.84 -15.28 -7.61
N THR A 101 -11.65 -14.10 -8.20
CA THR A 101 -12.28 -13.74 -9.49
C THR A 101 -11.31 -13.58 -10.64
N ALA A 102 -10.02 -13.34 -10.39
CA ALA A 102 -9.03 -13.09 -11.42
C ALA A 102 -8.92 -14.25 -12.41
N ASP A 103 -8.88 -13.91 -13.69
CA ASP A 103 -8.71 -14.85 -14.79
C ASP A 103 -7.23 -15.19 -15.02
N GLU A 104 -7.00 -16.18 -15.89
CA GLU A 104 -5.66 -16.66 -16.20
C GLU A 104 -4.78 -15.59 -16.87
N GLU A 105 -5.37 -14.74 -17.72
CA GLU A 105 -4.66 -13.67 -18.40
C GLU A 105 -4.14 -12.64 -17.39
N THR A 106 -5.00 -12.18 -16.47
CA THR A 106 -4.64 -11.25 -15.40
C THR A 106 -3.60 -11.85 -14.46
N LEU A 107 -3.76 -13.11 -14.03
CA LEU A 107 -2.80 -13.78 -13.14
C LEU A 107 -1.44 -14.04 -13.79
N LYS A 108 -1.33 -13.98 -15.11
CA LYS A 108 -0.09 -14.15 -15.88
C LYS A 108 0.43 -12.84 -16.48
N SER A 109 -0.29 -11.73 -16.35
CA SER A 109 0.12 -10.43 -16.90
C SER A 109 1.34 -9.88 -16.17
N VAL A 110 1.43 -10.12 -14.86
CA VAL A 110 2.52 -9.73 -13.95
C VAL A 110 2.84 -10.84 -12.94
N ASN A 111 3.98 -10.76 -12.26
CA ASN A 111 4.33 -11.60 -11.11
C ASN A 111 3.79 -10.96 -9.83
N HIS A 112 2.48 -11.10 -9.58
CA HIS A 112 1.78 -10.43 -8.47
C HIS A 112 1.88 -11.22 -7.16
N SER A 113 2.45 -10.60 -6.14
CA SER A 113 2.49 -11.11 -4.77
C SER A 113 1.57 -10.30 -3.84
N PHE A 114 1.15 -10.89 -2.73
CA PHE A 114 0.16 -10.32 -1.84
C PHE A 114 0.53 -10.50 -0.36
N LEU A 115 0.41 -9.42 0.41
CA LEU A 115 0.31 -9.43 1.87
C LEU A 115 -1.15 -9.15 2.22
N PRO A 116 -2.03 -10.17 2.31
CA PRO A 116 -3.47 -9.95 2.36
C PRO A 116 -3.94 -9.26 3.64
N LEU A 117 -3.23 -9.51 4.75
CA LEU A 117 -3.57 -8.96 6.05
C LEU A 117 -2.31 -8.86 6.92
N VAL A 118 -1.86 -7.64 7.20
CA VAL A 118 -0.66 -7.39 8.00
C VAL A 118 -0.96 -7.41 9.50
N ASN A 119 -2.07 -6.81 9.93
CA ASN A 119 -2.51 -6.70 11.32
C ASN A 119 -3.74 -7.58 11.60
N PRO A 120 -3.57 -8.90 11.76
CA PRO A 120 -4.69 -9.79 11.99
C PRO A 120 -5.41 -9.50 13.33
N THR A 121 -4.69 -9.04 14.34
CA THR A 121 -5.29 -8.81 15.67
C THR A 121 -6.13 -7.54 15.75
N GLY A 122 -5.73 -6.47 15.05
CA GLY A 122 -6.55 -5.28 14.86
C GLY A 122 -7.76 -5.60 13.97
N PHE A 123 -7.55 -6.37 12.90
CA PHE A 123 -8.62 -6.76 11.97
C PHE A 123 -9.77 -7.49 12.66
N GLU A 124 -9.48 -8.51 13.46
CA GLU A 124 -10.50 -9.27 14.22
C GLU A 124 -11.30 -8.37 15.19
N ARG A 125 -10.68 -7.29 15.67
CA ARG A 125 -11.29 -6.34 16.60
C ARG A 125 -11.96 -5.16 15.89
N GLY A 126 -11.69 -4.96 14.60
CA GLY A 126 -12.08 -3.77 13.84
C GLY A 126 -11.50 -2.48 14.39
N VAL A 127 -10.21 -2.49 14.75
CA VAL A 127 -9.49 -1.31 15.29
C VAL A 127 -8.12 -1.13 14.66
N ARG A 128 -7.64 0.12 14.64
CA ARG A 128 -6.35 0.55 14.09
C ARG A 128 -5.16 -0.24 14.55
N PHE A 129 -4.96 -0.26 15.86
CA PHE A 129 -3.77 -0.81 16.46
C PHE A 129 -3.87 -2.32 16.68
N ASN A 130 -2.71 -2.97 16.73
CA ASN A 130 -2.64 -4.40 17.05
C ASN A 130 -3.03 -4.68 18.52
N ILE A 131 -2.99 -5.95 18.94
CA ILE A 131 -3.30 -6.37 20.31
C ILE A 131 -2.38 -5.75 21.38
N HIS A 132 -1.23 -5.19 20.98
CA HIS A 132 -0.27 -4.52 21.85
C HIS A 132 -0.44 -2.99 21.86
N GLY A 133 -1.40 -2.45 21.11
CA GLY A 133 -1.57 -1.00 20.95
C GLY A 133 -0.49 -0.35 20.08
N GLU A 134 0.17 -1.11 19.21
CA GLU A 134 1.18 -0.60 18.27
C GLU A 134 0.54 -0.28 16.91
N ASN A 135 1.06 0.74 16.21
CA ASN A 135 0.70 1.02 14.83
C ASN A 135 1.58 0.20 13.84
N PRO A 136 1.01 -0.74 13.07
CA PRO A 136 1.78 -1.60 12.16
C PRO A 136 2.31 -0.91 10.91
N ASN A 137 1.84 0.30 10.56
CA ASN A 137 2.36 1.08 9.43
C ASN A 137 3.26 2.26 9.85
N ARG A 138 3.96 2.15 10.97
CA ARG A 138 4.89 3.18 11.47
C ARG A 138 6.20 2.58 11.99
N GLY A 139 7.23 3.42 12.07
CA GLY A 139 8.53 3.08 12.65
C GLY A 139 9.48 2.29 11.74
N PHE A 140 9.26 2.27 10.42
CA PHE A 140 10.15 1.58 9.47
C PHE A 140 11.38 2.40 9.06
N VAL A 141 11.36 3.72 9.30
CA VAL A 141 12.45 4.64 8.98
C VAL A 141 12.96 5.28 10.28
N ALA A 142 14.27 5.22 10.51
CA ALA A 142 14.90 5.64 11.77
C ALA A 142 15.29 7.12 11.81
N GLU A 143 15.31 7.81 10.66
CA GLU A 143 15.71 9.21 10.57
C GLU A 143 14.46 10.10 10.52
N TYR A 144 14.43 11.10 11.40
CA TYR A 144 13.41 12.15 11.43
C TYR A 144 13.35 12.83 10.06
N ILE A 145 12.18 12.76 9.41
CA ILE A 145 11.89 13.53 8.21
C ILE A 145 11.50 14.93 8.70
N ASP A 146 12.19 15.96 8.20
CA ASP A 146 11.87 17.34 8.56
C ASP A 146 10.42 17.66 8.12
N GLY A 147 9.54 17.94 9.09
CA GLY A 147 8.09 18.08 8.88
C GLY A 147 7.25 16.82 9.18
N ALA A 148 7.83 15.77 9.77
CA ALA A 148 7.05 14.64 10.29
C ALA A 148 6.16 15.08 11.48
N GLU A 149 4.89 14.66 11.46
CA GLU A 149 3.90 14.97 12.49
C GLU A 149 4.28 14.40 13.87
N GLU A 150 3.73 14.95 14.96
CA GLU A 150 4.04 14.55 16.34
C GLU A 150 3.80 13.06 16.60
N GLU A 151 2.76 12.48 15.99
CA GLU A 151 2.46 11.04 16.09
C GLU A 151 3.53 10.19 15.40
N ASP A 152 4.03 10.63 14.24
CA ASP A 152 5.13 9.97 13.54
C ASP A 152 6.44 10.07 14.32
N ALA A 153 6.69 11.17 15.03
CA ALA A 153 7.84 11.32 15.90
C ALA A 153 7.79 10.38 17.12
N GLU A 154 6.60 10.13 17.69
CA GLU A 154 6.43 9.15 18.76
C GLU A 154 6.73 7.72 18.28
N TRP A 155 6.15 7.32 17.14
CA TRP A 155 6.35 5.98 16.61
C TRP A 155 7.76 5.75 16.08
N THR A 156 8.39 6.76 15.48
CA THR A 156 9.80 6.69 15.05
C THR A 156 10.71 6.40 16.24
N ASN A 157 10.42 6.98 17.42
CA ASN A 157 11.19 6.70 18.63
C ASN A 157 10.88 5.32 19.26
N ARG A 158 9.63 4.84 19.15
CA ARG A 158 9.23 3.50 19.64
C ARG A 158 9.75 2.37 18.73
N GLY A 159 9.98 2.67 17.46
CA GLY A 159 10.35 1.70 16.43
C GLY A 159 9.17 0.88 15.92
N PRO A 160 9.43 -0.08 15.02
CA PRO A 160 8.39 -0.82 14.32
C PRO A 160 7.62 -1.77 15.26
N SER A 161 6.34 -1.97 14.96
CA SER A 161 5.45 -2.93 15.67
C SER A 161 5.96 -4.37 15.59
N ALA A 162 5.31 -5.30 16.29
CA ALA A 162 5.56 -6.74 16.13
C ALA A 162 5.44 -7.21 14.66
N GLU A 163 4.40 -6.76 13.95
CA GLU A 163 4.21 -6.99 12.52
C GLU A 163 5.31 -6.34 11.70
N GLY A 164 5.63 -5.07 11.96
CA GLY A 164 6.67 -4.34 11.24
C GLY A 164 8.05 -5.01 11.36
N LYS A 165 8.40 -5.53 12.54
CA LYS A 165 9.61 -6.33 12.76
C LYS A 165 9.62 -7.62 11.95
N ILE A 166 8.47 -8.29 11.80
CA ILE A 166 8.32 -9.46 10.94
C ILE A 166 8.55 -9.08 9.48
N LEU A 167 7.94 -7.99 9.00
CA LEU A 167 8.12 -7.51 7.63
C LEU A 167 9.60 -7.15 7.34
N LEU A 168 10.25 -6.40 8.24
CA LEU A 168 11.66 -6.01 8.12
C LEU A 168 12.60 -7.23 8.08
N LYS A 169 12.35 -8.24 8.90
CA LYS A 169 13.11 -9.51 8.86
C LYS A 169 13.02 -10.19 7.49
N HIS A 170 11.93 -10.00 6.77
CA HIS A 170 11.68 -10.53 5.43
C HIS A 170 11.91 -9.47 4.33
N GLY A 171 12.47 -8.31 4.68
CA GLY A 171 12.50 -7.12 3.83
C GLY A 171 13.13 -7.34 2.46
N ALA A 172 14.30 -7.98 2.38
CA ALA A 172 14.96 -8.26 1.11
C ALA A 172 14.08 -9.07 0.13
N LYS A 173 13.26 -9.98 0.66
CA LYS A 173 12.32 -10.76 -0.13
C LYS A 173 11.14 -9.90 -0.60
N LEU A 174 10.55 -9.12 0.30
CA LEU A 174 9.42 -8.24 -0.02
C LEU A 174 9.80 -7.20 -1.08
N VAL A 175 10.98 -6.59 -0.96
CA VAL A 175 11.54 -5.66 -1.96
C VAL A 175 11.72 -6.35 -3.32
N SER A 176 12.23 -7.59 -3.34
CA SER A 176 12.37 -8.34 -4.60
C SER A 176 11.03 -8.68 -5.25
N LEU A 177 9.98 -8.93 -4.46
CA LEU A 177 8.63 -9.20 -4.96
C LEU A 177 7.92 -7.92 -5.42
N ALA A 178 8.34 -6.76 -4.92
CA ALA A 178 7.84 -5.44 -5.29
C ALA A 178 8.74 -4.69 -6.27
N ARG A 179 9.72 -5.37 -6.91
CA ARG A 179 10.79 -4.74 -7.73
C ARG A 179 10.27 -3.65 -8.67
N ASP A 180 9.10 -3.86 -9.26
CA ASP A 180 8.55 -3.00 -10.30
C ASP A 180 7.37 -2.15 -9.80
N GLY A 181 6.94 -2.32 -8.55
CA GLY A 181 5.93 -1.49 -7.89
C GLY A 181 5.33 -2.12 -6.64
N PHE A 182 4.90 -1.26 -5.72
CA PHE A 182 4.17 -1.62 -4.50
C PHE A 182 2.89 -0.79 -4.37
N VAL A 183 1.79 -1.43 -3.99
CA VAL A 183 0.54 -0.75 -3.59
C VAL A 183 0.11 -1.26 -2.23
N SER A 184 -0.21 -0.35 -1.31
CA SER A 184 -0.90 -0.66 -0.06
C SER A 184 -2.32 -0.12 -0.09
N GLN A 185 -3.27 -0.95 0.33
CA GLN A 185 -4.68 -0.63 0.35
C GLN A 185 -5.10 -0.26 1.76
N HIS A 186 -5.42 1.02 1.93
CA HIS A 186 -5.83 1.67 3.17
C HIS A 186 -7.24 2.27 3.01
N GLU A 187 -7.78 2.71 4.13
CA GLU A 187 -9.07 3.40 4.20
C GLU A 187 -9.02 4.57 5.18
N ASP A 188 -9.73 5.65 4.88
CA ASP A 188 -9.84 6.80 5.78
C ASP A 188 -11.20 6.76 6.49
N ASP A 189 -11.20 6.57 7.81
CA ASP A 189 -12.40 6.42 8.64
C ASP A 189 -13.18 7.71 8.89
N GLY A 190 -12.66 8.84 8.40
CA GLY A 190 -13.25 10.15 8.57
C GLY A 190 -13.76 10.78 7.27
N LEU A 191 -13.67 10.10 6.12
CA LEU A 191 -14.00 10.66 4.81
C LEU A 191 -15.09 9.90 4.06
N ASN A 192 -15.79 10.59 3.16
CA ASN A 192 -16.70 10.00 2.15
C ASN A 192 -16.06 10.02 0.74
N GLU A 193 -14.87 10.60 0.62
CA GLU A 193 -14.12 10.76 -0.60
C GLU A 193 -12.85 9.91 -0.60
N GLY A 194 -12.50 9.33 -1.75
CA GLY A 194 -11.25 8.58 -1.90
C GLY A 194 -10.10 9.44 -2.42
N PHE A 195 -8.88 8.99 -2.18
CA PHE A 195 -7.65 9.65 -2.64
C PHE A 195 -6.48 8.66 -2.66
N ILE A 196 -5.30 9.11 -3.07
CA ILE A 196 -4.08 8.31 -3.02
C ILE A 196 -2.89 9.12 -2.50
N PHE A 197 -1.98 8.44 -1.79
CA PHE A 197 -0.63 8.91 -1.51
C PHE A 197 0.35 8.31 -2.51
N ILE A 198 1.23 9.13 -3.07
CA ILE A 198 2.15 8.72 -4.13
C ILE A 198 3.58 8.99 -3.70
N ASN A 199 4.34 7.92 -3.57
CA ASN A 199 5.77 7.92 -3.32
C ASN A 199 6.47 7.35 -4.58
N GLU A 200 6.59 8.20 -5.60
CA GLU A 200 7.15 7.88 -6.91
C GLU A 200 7.88 9.08 -7.50
N GLN A 201 9.01 8.81 -8.17
CA GLN A 201 9.75 9.84 -8.90
C GLN A 201 9.25 9.98 -10.34
N GLY A 202 9.12 11.21 -10.83
CA GLY A 202 8.80 11.50 -12.24
C GLY A 202 7.60 12.44 -12.41
N PRO A 203 7.13 12.62 -13.66
CA PRO A 203 5.96 13.44 -13.97
C PRO A 203 4.68 12.85 -13.35
N MET A 204 3.85 13.71 -12.75
CA MET A 204 2.56 13.35 -12.16
C MET A 204 1.38 13.92 -12.95
N PRO A 205 0.22 13.22 -12.97
CA PRO A 205 0.01 11.88 -12.45
C PRO A 205 0.73 10.82 -13.32
N SER A 206 1.33 9.82 -12.68
CA SER A 206 1.89 8.67 -13.40
C SER A 206 0.76 7.78 -13.97
N PRO A 207 1.06 6.87 -14.92
CA PRO A 207 0.03 5.97 -15.46
C PRO A 207 -0.64 5.11 -14.37
N THR A 208 0.13 4.60 -13.41
CA THR A 208 -0.44 3.85 -12.28
C THR A 208 -1.30 4.72 -11.37
N ALA A 209 -0.85 5.93 -11.01
CA ALA A 209 -1.66 6.86 -10.22
C ALA A 209 -2.99 7.18 -10.94
N THR A 210 -2.93 7.42 -12.25
CA THR A 210 -4.12 7.66 -13.09
C THR A 210 -5.08 6.47 -13.06
N ALA A 211 -4.57 5.24 -13.19
CA ALA A 211 -5.38 4.03 -13.18
C ALA A 211 -6.09 3.82 -11.83
N LEU A 212 -5.38 4.05 -10.72
CA LEU A 212 -5.93 3.93 -9.37
C LEU A 212 -6.97 5.02 -9.07
N LEU A 213 -6.67 6.29 -9.36
CA LEU A 213 -7.64 7.40 -9.22
C LEU A 213 -8.89 7.18 -10.06
N ASN A 214 -8.74 6.72 -11.31
CA ASN A 214 -9.88 6.42 -12.17
C ASN A 214 -10.70 5.24 -11.64
N THR A 215 -10.08 4.31 -10.91
CA THR A 215 -10.79 3.21 -10.27
C THR A 215 -11.59 3.74 -9.08
N ILE A 216 -10.98 4.53 -8.20
CA ILE A 216 -11.67 5.19 -7.08
C ILE A 216 -12.86 6.01 -7.59
N LYS A 217 -12.66 6.85 -8.62
CA LYS A 217 -13.71 7.68 -9.24
C LYS A 217 -14.94 6.92 -9.75
N LYS A 218 -14.84 5.62 -10.01
CA LYS A 218 -16.00 4.80 -10.41
C LYS A 218 -16.93 4.48 -9.24
N HIS A 219 -16.37 4.43 -8.04
CA HIS A 219 -17.07 4.01 -6.82
C HIS A 219 -17.38 5.20 -5.90
N PHE A 220 -16.47 6.16 -5.79
CA PHE A 220 -16.52 7.27 -4.86
C PHE A 220 -16.12 8.59 -5.50
N PRO A 221 -16.61 9.74 -5.00
CA PRO A 221 -16.00 11.03 -5.32
C PRO A 221 -14.53 11.05 -4.87
N LEU A 222 -13.68 11.80 -5.58
CA LEU A 222 -12.36 12.12 -5.07
C LEU A 222 -12.42 13.28 -4.10
N ILE A 223 -11.47 13.29 -3.16
CA ILE A 223 -11.31 14.40 -2.25
C ILE A 223 -11.02 15.69 -3.06
N PRO A 224 -11.71 16.80 -2.79
CA PRO A 224 -11.49 18.04 -3.54
C PRO A 224 -10.16 18.69 -3.14
N ASP A 225 -9.59 19.49 -4.05
CA ASP A 225 -8.44 20.34 -3.75
C ASP A 225 -8.71 21.16 -2.48
N GLY A 226 -7.80 21.08 -1.51
CA GLY A 226 -7.93 21.76 -0.22
C GLY A 226 -8.76 21.04 0.86
N GLY A 227 -9.32 19.85 0.61
CA GLY A 227 -10.04 19.04 1.62
C GLY A 227 -9.26 17.77 1.98
N LYS A 228 -9.18 17.25 3.21
CA LYS A 228 -9.78 17.61 4.51
C LYS A 228 -8.83 18.59 5.24
N ASN A 229 -8.95 19.88 4.91
CA ASN A 229 -7.99 20.97 5.19
C ASN A 229 -6.52 20.55 5.05
N GLU A 230 -6.27 19.79 3.98
CA GLU A 230 -4.99 19.28 3.48
C GLU A 230 -4.30 18.26 4.41
N LEU A 231 -5.10 17.31 4.93
CA LEU A 231 -4.70 16.04 5.59
C LEU A 231 -3.40 16.13 6.41
N GLU A 232 -3.36 17.06 7.38
CA GLU A 232 -2.21 17.32 8.26
C GLU A 232 -1.04 18.09 7.58
N GLY A 233 -1.36 19.17 6.87
CA GLY A 233 -0.37 20.16 6.41
C GLY A 233 0.27 19.88 5.06
N SER A 234 -0.20 18.87 4.34
CA SER A 234 0.35 18.47 3.04
C SER A 234 -0.63 18.68 1.88
N PRO A 235 -0.20 19.31 0.77
CA PRO A 235 -1.09 19.74 -0.28
C PRO A 235 -1.65 18.55 -1.07
N ILE A 236 -2.98 18.41 -1.06
CA ILE A 236 -3.71 17.49 -1.93
C ILE A 236 -4.18 18.23 -3.17
N LYS A 237 -3.95 17.59 -4.32
CA LYS A 237 -4.41 18.10 -5.60
C LYS A 237 -4.92 16.97 -6.49
N ASP A 238 -6.10 17.15 -7.07
CA ASP A 238 -6.76 16.18 -7.94
C ASP A 238 -6.90 14.79 -7.30
N GLY A 239 -7.05 14.75 -5.97
CA GLY A 239 -7.09 13.55 -5.13
C GLY A 239 -5.75 12.83 -4.94
N MET A 240 -4.63 13.52 -5.16
CA MET A 240 -3.28 13.02 -4.93
C MET A 240 -2.57 13.82 -3.83
N TRP A 241 -1.95 13.11 -2.89
CA TRP A 241 -0.85 13.62 -2.09
C TRP A 241 0.47 13.07 -2.66
N VAL A 242 1.28 13.95 -3.26
CA VAL A 242 2.52 13.57 -3.94
C VAL A 242 3.74 13.76 -3.03
N ASN A 243 4.59 12.74 -2.94
CA ASN A 243 5.81 12.67 -2.12
C ASN A 243 5.57 12.87 -0.61
N GLY A 244 4.49 12.28 -0.08
CA GLY A 244 4.25 12.17 1.35
C GLY A 244 5.20 11.14 1.96
N MET A 245 6.35 11.61 2.44
CA MET A 245 7.34 10.75 3.09
C MET A 245 7.09 10.76 4.59
N ASP A 246 6.85 9.58 5.17
CA ASP A 246 6.59 9.36 6.58
C ASP A 246 7.37 8.12 7.08
N SER A 247 7.10 7.63 8.29
CA SER A 247 7.77 6.45 8.84
C SER A 247 7.15 5.10 8.39
N SER A 248 6.36 5.11 7.32
CA SER A 248 5.56 3.97 6.85
C SER A 248 6.34 2.88 6.13
N PHE A 249 5.67 1.73 5.91
CA PHE A 249 6.23 0.65 5.12
C PHE A 249 6.39 1.02 3.65
N GLU A 250 5.50 1.85 3.10
CA GLU A 250 5.58 2.38 1.74
C GLU A 250 6.84 3.21 1.56
N THR A 251 7.07 4.17 2.47
CA THR A 251 8.27 5.00 2.44
C THR A 251 9.54 4.17 2.63
N TRP A 252 9.52 3.16 3.51
CA TRP A 252 10.64 2.22 3.64
C TRP A 252 10.91 1.45 2.34
N MET A 253 9.87 0.94 1.67
CA MET A 253 10.00 0.23 0.37
C MET A 253 10.60 1.14 -0.71
N LEU A 254 10.16 2.40 -0.79
CA LEU A 254 10.76 3.40 -1.69
C LEU A 254 12.26 3.58 -1.37
N ASN A 255 12.62 3.72 -0.09
CA ASN A 255 14.02 3.85 0.36
C ASN A 255 14.87 2.60 0.06
N GLN A 256 14.25 1.42 -0.09
CA GLN A 256 14.93 0.20 -0.55
C GLN A 256 15.10 0.12 -2.08
N GLY A 257 14.60 1.12 -2.83
CA GLY A 257 14.73 1.21 -4.28
C GLY A 257 13.55 0.67 -5.07
N VAL A 258 12.39 0.41 -4.43
CA VAL A 258 11.15 0.17 -5.15
C VAL A 258 10.77 1.46 -5.90
N PRO A 259 10.62 1.45 -7.23
CA PRO A 259 10.57 2.68 -8.03
C PRO A 259 9.27 3.49 -7.83
N ARG A 260 8.24 2.86 -7.25
CA ARG A 260 6.91 3.43 -7.07
C ARG A 260 6.20 2.71 -5.93
N THR A 261 5.77 3.46 -4.94
CA THR A 261 4.90 2.98 -3.87
C THR A 261 3.68 3.89 -3.79
N ILE A 262 2.47 3.32 -3.86
CA ILE A 262 1.22 4.09 -3.79
C ILE A 262 0.34 3.52 -2.67
N THR A 263 -0.11 4.39 -1.78
CA THR A 263 -1.15 4.08 -0.79
C THR A 263 -2.49 4.51 -1.38
N THR A 264 -3.46 3.61 -1.46
CA THR A 264 -4.83 3.97 -1.88
C THR A 264 -5.71 4.10 -0.66
N GLU A 265 -6.58 5.12 -0.64
CA GLU A 265 -7.46 5.42 0.48
C GLU A 265 -8.91 5.39 0.03
N THR A 266 -9.63 4.32 0.36
CA THR A 266 -11.10 4.29 0.18
C THR A 266 -11.80 4.90 1.40
N PRO A 267 -12.91 5.62 1.22
CA PRO A 267 -13.59 6.33 2.30
C PRO A 267 -14.36 5.37 3.22
N ALA A 268 -13.91 5.13 4.46
CA ALA A 268 -14.51 4.15 5.36
C ALA A 268 -15.89 4.54 5.90
N LEU A 269 -16.36 5.78 5.68
CA LEU A 269 -17.75 6.18 5.93
C LEU A 269 -18.73 5.63 4.88
N GLU A 270 -18.24 5.15 3.74
CA GLU A 270 -19.05 4.54 2.68
C GLU A 270 -19.33 3.04 2.93
N PRO A 271 -20.36 2.46 2.29
CA PRO A 271 -20.73 1.05 2.47
C PRO A 271 -19.57 0.09 2.24
N ALA A 272 -19.41 -0.90 3.13
CA ALA A 272 -18.29 -1.83 3.09
C ALA A 272 -18.20 -2.57 1.76
N ARG A 273 -19.35 -2.94 1.18
CA ARG A 273 -19.39 -3.64 -0.09
C ARG A 273 -18.76 -2.83 -1.23
N SER A 274 -19.08 -1.54 -1.31
CA SER A 274 -18.51 -0.64 -2.32
C SER A 274 -17.00 -0.47 -2.14
N ARG A 275 -16.53 -0.41 -0.88
CA ARG A 275 -15.10 -0.28 -0.56
C ARG A 275 -14.33 -1.52 -0.98
N VAL A 276 -14.86 -2.71 -0.69
CA VAL A 276 -14.26 -3.98 -1.12
C VAL A 276 -14.25 -4.11 -2.65
N ASP A 277 -15.33 -3.71 -3.34
CA ASP A 277 -15.39 -3.73 -4.81
C ASP A 277 -14.35 -2.78 -5.43
N CYS A 278 -14.22 -1.57 -4.90
CA CYS A 278 -13.19 -0.62 -5.31
C CYS A 278 -11.78 -1.18 -5.10
N ASN A 279 -11.49 -1.72 -3.91
CA ASN A 279 -10.20 -2.31 -3.61
C ASN A 279 -9.87 -3.49 -4.52
N ARG A 280 -10.82 -4.41 -4.76
CA ARG A 280 -10.65 -5.51 -5.73
C ARG A 280 -10.27 -4.99 -7.12
N GLU A 281 -10.99 -3.98 -7.60
CA GLU A 281 -10.72 -3.39 -8.92
C GLU A 281 -9.37 -2.67 -8.97
N MET A 282 -8.91 -2.07 -7.86
CA MET A 282 -7.59 -1.45 -7.77
C MET A 282 -6.47 -2.48 -7.86
N VAL A 283 -6.62 -3.68 -7.27
CA VAL A 283 -5.65 -4.78 -7.43
C VAL A 283 -5.50 -5.14 -8.92
N LYS A 284 -6.63 -5.27 -9.63
CA LYS A 284 -6.61 -5.56 -11.07
C LYS A 284 -6.02 -4.39 -11.88
N ALA A 285 -6.45 -3.17 -11.62
CA ALA A 285 -5.97 -1.98 -12.32
C ALA A 285 -4.46 -1.80 -12.18
N PHE A 286 -3.92 -2.12 -11.00
CA PHE A 286 -2.48 -2.11 -10.76
C PHE A 286 -1.73 -3.17 -11.59
N ALA A 287 -2.25 -4.40 -11.65
CA ALA A 287 -1.67 -5.45 -12.49
C ALA A 287 -1.70 -5.06 -13.98
N ASP A 288 -2.85 -4.60 -14.48
CA ASP A 288 -3.06 -4.24 -15.88
C ASP A 288 -2.13 -3.09 -16.31
N VAL A 289 -2.13 -1.98 -15.57
CA VAL A 289 -1.32 -0.81 -15.92
C VAL A 289 0.18 -1.11 -15.83
N THR A 290 0.59 -1.95 -14.88
CA THR A 290 1.99 -2.39 -14.77
C THR A 290 2.37 -3.26 -15.97
N ALA A 291 1.52 -4.20 -16.37
CA ALA A 291 1.77 -4.99 -17.58
C ALA A 291 1.90 -4.10 -18.83
N GLU A 292 1.08 -3.06 -18.96
CA GLU A 292 1.14 -2.10 -20.07
C GLU A 292 2.43 -1.25 -20.07
N ILE A 293 2.87 -0.78 -18.91
CA ILE A 293 4.12 -0.01 -18.77
C ILE A 293 5.31 -0.84 -19.25
N TYR A 294 5.39 -2.12 -18.84
CA TYR A 294 6.52 -3.00 -19.13
C TYR A 294 6.41 -3.74 -20.48
N ALA A 295 5.24 -3.75 -21.12
CA ALA A 295 5.07 -4.24 -22.48
C ALA A 295 5.64 -3.28 -23.54
N LYS A 296 5.79 -1.98 -23.21
CA LYS A 296 6.39 -1.00 -24.12
C LYS A 296 7.91 -1.21 -24.17
N PRO A 297 8.52 -1.27 -25.37
CA PRO A 297 9.97 -1.26 -25.45
C PRO A 297 10.50 0.01 -24.74
N PRO A 298 11.64 -0.05 -24.05
CA PRO A 298 12.19 1.12 -23.38
C PRO A 298 12.27 2.26 -24.39
N GLU A 299 11.71 3.42 -24.05
CA GLU A 299 11.85 4.61 -24.88
C GLU A 299 13.33 4.77 -25.22
N THR A 300 13.66 4.76 -26.51
CA THR A 300 15.01 5.11 -26.94
C THR A 300 15.28 6.50 -26.39
N GLY A 301 16.21 6.61 -25.44
CA GLY A 301 16.58 7.85 -24.78
C GLY A 301 16.85 9.00 -25.77
N PRO A 302 16.92 10.24 -25.29
CA PRO A 302 16.79 11.44 -26.11
C PRO A 302 17.74 11.38 -27.32
N LYS A 303 17.16 11.58 -28.52
CA LYS A 303 17.92 11.81 -29.74
C LYS A 303 18.97 12.88 -29.43
N LYS A 304 20.25 12.53 -29.57
CA LYS A 304 21.37 13.47 -29.43
C LYS A 304 20.99 14.75 -30.17
N GLY A 305 20.85 15.85 -29.42
CA GLY A 305 20.66 17.18 -29.99
C GLY A 305 21.80 17.51 -30.96
N PRO A 306 21.58 18.43 -31.91
CA PRO A 306 22.57 18.75 -32.92
C PRO A 306 23.90 19.15 -32.25
N ALA A 307 24.98 18.56 -32.74
CA ALA A 307 26.33 18.78 -32.22
C ALA A 307 26.63 20.28 -32.12
N LEU A 308 26.95 20.75 -30.91
CA LEU A 308 27.50 22.08 -30.68
C LEU A 308 28.76 22.24 -31.54
N ILE A 309 28.66 23.12 -32.54
CA ILE A 309 29.78 23.58 -33.34
C ILE A 309 30.78 24.22 -32.39
N LYS A 310 31.93 23.59 -32.18
CA LYS A 310 33.07 24.19 -31.47
C LYS A 310 33.46 25.48 -32.22
N LYS A 311 33.22 26.64 -31.60
CA LYS A 311 33.80 27.91 -32.03
C LYS A 311 35.33 27.72 -32.08
N LYS A 312 35.91 27.90 -33.26
CA LYS A 312 37.36 28.02 -33.44
C LYS A 312 37.83 29.29 -32.74
N ASP A 313 38.73 29.14 -31.78
CA ASP A 313 39.57 30.20 -31.28
C ASP A 313 40.31 30.84 -32.46
N ARG A 314 40.00 32.11 -32.74
CA ARG A 314 40.86 32.96 -33.56
C ARG A 314 41.76 33.70 -32.58
N GLY A 315 42.99 33.20 -32.42
CA GLY A 315 44.07 33.98 -31.85
C GLY A 315 44.37 35.22 -32.73
N PRO A 316 44.91 36.30 -32.15
CA PRO A 316 45.18 37.53 -32.86
C PRO A 316 46.45 37.41 -33.70
N GLN A 317 46.44 37.95 -34.92
CA GLN A 317 47.61 38.18 -35.75
C GLN A 317 47.39 39.42 -36.64
N PRO A 318 48.48 40.11 -36.99
CA PRO A 318 49.10 41.24 -36.30
C PRO A 318 48.34 42.56 -36.48
#